data_AF-A0A4Q9PKY0-F1
#
_entry.id   AF-A0A4Q9PKY0-F1
#
_cell.length_a   1.000
_cell.length_b   1.000
_cell.length_c   1.000
_cell.angle_alpha   90.00
_cell.angle_beta   90.00
_cell.angle_gamma   90.00
#
_symmetry.space_group_name_H-M   'P 1'
#
loop_
_entity.id
_entity.type
_entity.pdbx_description
1 polymer ?
#
loop_
_entity_poly.entity_id
_entity_poly.type
_entity_poly.pdbx_seq_one_letter_code
_entity_poly.pdbx_strand_id
1 'polypeptide(L)'
;IRRLGNLSIIMFARTVRALTGHGPTGAYRARFRPKAQEPTLCTCGFSDPPPVQSHHHITFECPVYYRGNFAPAHLLELDPFPLIRAFLQVNPTAFTFDDLP
;
A
#
# COMPACT_ATOMS: atom_id res chain seq x y z
N ILE A 1 14.60 1.05 -21.64
CA ILE A 1 14.11 1.13 -20.24
C ILE A 1 14.38 2.55 -19.72
N ARG A 2 13.38 3.44 -19.75
CA ARG A 2 13.44 4.83 -19.24
C ARG A 2 12.28 5.13 -18.27
N ARG A 3 11.70 4.11 -17.64
CA ARG A 3 10.48 4.24 -16.80
C ARG A 3 10.73 4.88 -15.42
N LEU A 4 12.00 5.03 -15.02
CA LEU A 4 12.42 5.52 -13.71
C LEU A 4 12.90 6.98 -13.70
N GLY A 5 13.01 7.62 -14.87
CA GLY A 5 13.93 8.75 -15.09
C GLY A 5 13.78 9.99 -14.21
N ASN A 6 12.61 10.20 -13.57
CA ASN A 6 12.34 11.38 -12.73
C ASN A 6 11.64 11.04 -11.39
N LEU A 7 11.72 9.79 -10.91
CA LEU A 7 11.12 9.45 -9.62
C LEU A 7 12.03 9.91 -8.47
N SER A 8 11.47 10.60 -7.49
CA SER A 8 12.18 10.84 -6.24
C SER A 8 12.50 9.50 -5.57
N ILE A 9 13.57 9.45 -4.78
CA ILE A 9 13.94 8.26 -4.01
C ILE A 9 12.80 7.78 -3.10
N ILE A 10 12.00 8.72 -2.58
CA ILE A 10 10.82 8.44 -1.75
C ILE A 10 9.75 7.71 -2.58
N MET A 11 9.43 8.23 -3.77
CA MET A 11 8.44 7.60 -4.64
C MET A 11 8.91 6.22 -5.09
N PHE A 12 10.19 6.06 -5.41
CA PHE A 12 10.77 4.76 -5.77
C PHE A 12 10.65 3.75 -4.63
N ALA A 13 11.05 4.11 -3.41
CA ALA A 13 10.93 3.24 -2.25
C ALA A 13 9.47 2.84 -1.96
N ARG A 14 8.53 3.78 -2.04
CA ARG A 14 7.10 3.51 -1.88
C ARG A 14 6.57 2.57 -2.97
N THR A 15 7.02 2.75 -4.21
CA THR A 15 6.65 1.88 -5.34
C THR A 15 7.15 0.46 -5.13
N VAL A 16 8.39 0.27 -4.68
CA VAL A 16 8.94 -1.04 -4.35
C VAL A 16 8.14 -1.70 -3.23
N ARG A 17 7.80 -0.95 -2.17
CA ARG A 17 6.99 -1.45 -1.05
C ARG A 17 5.58 -1.89 -1.48
N ALA A 18 4.92 -1.10 -2.33
CA ALA A 18 3.63 -1.46 -2.90
C ALA A 18 3.75 -2.73 -3.75
N LEU A 19 4.64 -2.76 -4.74
CA LEU A 19 4.81 -3.91 -5.63
C LEU A 19 5.15 -5.22 -4.92
N THR A 20 6.05 -5.16 -3.93
CA THR A 20 6.60 -6.36 -3.30
C THR A 20 5.83 -6.78 -2.05
N GLY A 21 4.94 -5.93 -1.52
CA GLY A 21 4.32 -6.13 -0.21
C GLY A 21 5.29 -6.05 0.97
N HIS A 22 6.57 -5.71 0.74
CA HIS A 22 7.58 -5.52 1.78
C HIS A 22 7.55 -4.08 2.33
N GLY A 23 6.36 -3.64 2.76
CA GLY A 23 6.13 -2.32 3.35
C GLY A 23 5.93 -2.35 4.86
N PRO A 24 5.99 -1.20 5.53
CA PRO A 24 5.62 -1.06 6.93
C PRO A 24 4.09 -1.18 7.04
N THR A 25 3.57 -2.40 6.94
CA THR A 25 2.14 -2.68 7.06
C THR A 25 1.87 -3.57 8.26
N GLY A 26 0.63 -3.60 8.72
CA GLY A 26 0.21 -4.54 9.77
C GLY A 26 0.49 -6.01 9.40
N ALA A 27 0.29 -6.38 8.13
CA ALA A 27 0.61 -7.72 7.62
C ALA A 27 2.13 -8.02 7.66
N TYR A 28 2.98 -7.03 7.37
CA TYR A 28 4.43 -7.19 7.48
C TYR A 28 4.87 -7.37 8.94
N ARG A 29 4.33 -6.55 9.86
CA ARG A 29 4.59 -6.66 11.31
C ARG A 29 4.20 -8.03 11.85
N ALA A 30 3.01 -8.52 11.49
CA ALA A 30 2.54 -9.84 11.91
C ALA A 30 3.49 -10.98 11.48
N ARG A 31 4.14 -10.86 10.32
CA ARG A 31 5.06 -11.90 9.79
C ARG A 31 6.48 -11.78 10.33
N PHE A 32 7.04 -10.57 10.38
CA PHE A 32 8.48 -10.36 10.61
C PHE A 32 8.81 -9.70 11.96
N ARG A 33 7.81 -9.21 12.68
CA ARG A 33 7.94 -8.62 14.04
C ARG A 33 6.89 -9.17 15.03
N PRO A 34 6.66 -10.50 15.17
CA PRO A 34 5.56 -11.02 15.99
C PRO A 34 5.69 -10.72 17.49
N LYS A 35 6.90 -10.34 17.97
CA LYS A 35 7.22 -10.22 19.40
C LYS A 35 6.97 -8.83 20.02
N ALA A 36 6.43 -7.86 19.28
CA ALA A 36 6.47 -6.45 19.71
C ALA A 36 5.13 -5.81 20.14
N GLN A 37 4.03 -6.56 20.25
CA GLN A 37 2.68 -5.99 20.52
C GLN A 37 2.31 -4.81 19.59
N GLU A 38 2.96 -4.69 18.44
CA GLU A 38 2.73 -3.61 17.49
C GLU A 38 1.35 -3.78 16.84
N PRO A 39 0.61 -2.68 16.58
CA PRO A 39 -0.67 -2.78 15.91
C PRO A 39 -0.54 -3.42 14.53
N THR A 40 -1.50 -4.26 14.17
CA THR A 40 -1.58 -4.95 12.87
C THR A 40 -2.88 -4.68 12.12
N LEU A 41 -3.88 -4.15 12.83
CA LEU A 41 -5.21 -3.87 12.29
C LEU A 41 -5.27 -2.46 11.72
N CYS A 42 -6.00 -2.29 10.63
CA CYS A 42 -6.22 -0.98 10.04
C CYS A 42 -7.20 -0.15 10.88
N THR A 43 -6.95 1.15 10.99
CA THR A 43 -7.78 2.10 11.75
C THR A 43 -8.87 2.76 10.87
N CYS A 44 -9.13 2.20 9.68
CA CYS A 44 -10.01 2.79 8.67
C CYS A 44 -11.52 2.64 8.93
N GLY A 45 -11.92 1.83 9.91
CA GLY A 45 -13.33 1.56 10.22
C GLY A 45 -14.11 0.83 9.11
N PHE A 46 -13.41 0.17 8.17
CA PHE A 46 -14.04 -0.50 7.03
C PHE A 46 -14.93 -1.68 7.43
N SER A 47 -14.57 -2.40 8.48
CA SER A 47 -15.29 -3.56 9.00
C SER A 47 -15.17 -3.65 10.51
N ASP A 48 -16.04 -4.46 11.12
CA ASP A 48 -15.95 -4.88 12.51
C ASP A 48 -15.94 -6.42 12.59
N PRO A 49 -14.83 -7.06 13.03
CA PRO A 49 -13.59 -6.44 13.50
C PRO A 49 -12.82 -5.71 12.38
N PRO A 50 -11.93 -4.76 12.72
CA PRO A 50 -11.12 -4.05 11.73
C PRO A 50 -10.24 -5.03 10.93
N PRO A 51 -10.06 -4.79 9.62
CA PRO A 51 -9.27 -5.68 8.79
C PRO A 51 -7.78 -5.55 9.13
N VAL A 52 -6.99 -6.59 8.86
CA VAL A 52 -5.53 -6.47 8.89
C VAL A 52 -5.10 -5.41 7.87
N GLN A 53 -4.23 -4.49 8.27
CA GLN A 53 -3.65 -3.53 7.35
C GLN A 53 -2.67 -4.26 6.42
N SER A 54 -3.19 -4.78 5.32
CA SER A 54 -2.45 -5.57 4.33
C SER A 54 -2.22 -4.76 3.05
N HIS A 55 -1.28 -5.23 2.22
CA HIS A 55 -1.10 -4.65 0.88
C HIS A 55 -2.41 -4.66 0.08
N HIS A 56 -3.15 -5.78 0.12
CA HIS A 56 -4.44 -5.89 -0.56
C HIS A 56 -5.44 -4.85 -0.03
N HIS A 57 -5.57 -4.76 1.29
CA HIS A 57 -6.49 -3.84 1.91
C HIS A 57 -6.18 -2.38 1.55
N ILE A 58 -4.92 -1.95 1.69
CA ILE A 58 -4.48 -0.59 1.32
C ILE A 58 -4.77 -0.31 -0.16
N THR A 59 -4.39 -1.22 -1.05
CA THR A 59 -4.49 -0.98 -2.50
C THR A 59 -5.93 -1.04 -3.01
N PHE A 60 -6.78 -1.93 -2.48
CA PHE A 60 -8.07 -2.27 -3.12
C PHE A 60 -9.33 -2.02 -2.28
N GLU A 61 -9.24 -1.97 -0.94
CA GLU A 61 -10.44 -2.01 -0.09
C GLU A 61 -10.56 -0.80 0.85
N CYS A 62 -9.47 -0.40 1.50
CA CYS A 62 -9.42 0.59 2.58
C CYS A 62 -10.05 1.95 2.16
N PRO A 63 -11.11 2.42 2.81
CA PRO A 63 -11.83 3.62 2.41
C PRO A 63 -11.01 4.92 2.61
N VAL A 64 -9.91 4.86 3.38
CA VAL A 64 -9.02 6.00 3.63
C VAL A 64 -8.27 6.43 2.36
N TYR A 65 -8.01 5.51 1.42
CA TYR A 65 -7.26 5.83 0.21
C TYR A 65 -8.17 6.07 -0.99
N TYR A 66 -7.88 7.13 -1.72
CA TYR A 66 -8.57 7.48 -2.95
C TYR A 66 -8.11 6.57 -4.10
N ARG A 67 -9.06 5.89 -4.75
CA ARG A 67 -8.81 4.95 -5.85
C ARG A 67 -9.37 5.37 -7.21
N GLY A 68 -10.12 6.48 -7.30
CA GLY A 68 -10.78 6.86 -8.56
C GLY A 68 -11.41 5.67 -9.30
N ASN A 69 -11.16 5.56 -10.61
CA ASN A 69 -11.58 4.43 -11.46
C ASN A 69 -10.49 3.36 -11.66
N PHE A 70 -9.55 3.17 -10.73
CA PHE A 70 -8.55 2.10 -10.83
C PHE A 70 -9.25 0.74 -10.59
N ALA A 71 -9.84 0.14 -11.63
CA ALA A 71 -10.57 -1.11 -11.43
C ALA A 71 -9.61 -2.27 -11.05
N PRO A 72 -10.02 -3.16 -10.13
CA PRO A 72 -9.17 -4.26 -9.63
C PRO A 72 -8.65 -5.19 -10.73
N ALA A 73 -9.45 -5.38 -11.79
CA ALA A 73 -9.12 -6.26 -12.90
C ALA A 73 -7.93 -5.77 -13.74
N HIS A 74 -7.71 -4.45 -13.83
CA HIS A 74 -6.68 -3.88 -14.71
C HIS A 74 -5.24 -4.05 -14.18
N LEU A 75 -5.09 -4.40 -12.90
CA LEU A 75 -3.79 -4.67 -12.27
C LEU A 75 -3.29 -6.11 -12.49
N LEU A 76 -4.14 -6.99 -13.03
CA LEU A 76 -3.81 -8.40 -13.29
C LEU A 76 -3.32 -8.66 -14.73
N GLU A 77 -3.62 -7.76 -15.69
CA GLU A 77 -3.35 -7.96 -17.12
C GLU A 77 -2.32 -6.98 -17.73
N LEU A 78 -1.95 -5.91 -17.02
CA LEU A 78 -1.01 -4.87 -17.49
C LEU A 78 0.13 -4.65 -16.50
N ASP A 79 1.24 -4.06 -16.96
CA ASP A 79 2.31 -3.58 -16.08
C ASP A 79 1.70 -2.74 -14.94
N PRO A 80 1.76 -3.18 -13.67
CA PRO A 80 1.09 -2.50 -12.57
C PRO A 80 1.76 -1.17 -12.20
N PHE A 81 2.95 -0.90 -12.73
CA PHE A 81 3.76 0.25 -12.37
C PHE A 81 3.06 1.62 -12.57
N PRO A 82 2.39 1.92 -13.70
CA PRO A 82 1.70 3.19 -13.89
C PRO A 82 0.52 3.37 -12.93
N LEU A 83 -0.22 2.30 -12.65
CA LEU A 83 -1.38 2.31 -11.75
C LEU A 83 -0.95 2.49 -10.29
N ILE A 84 0.06 1.76 -9.85
CA ILE A 84 0.66 1.94 -8.52
C ILE A 84 1.22 3.35 -8.37
N ARG A 85 1.92 3.86 -9.38
CA ARG A 85 2.45 5.23 -9.34
C ARG A 85 1.32 6.27 -9.21
N ALA A 86 0.25 6.14 -9.99
CA ALA A 86 -0.89 7.04 -9.90
C ALA A 86 -1.54 6.98 -8.52
N PHE A 87 -1.73 5.76 -7.96
CA PHE A 87 -2.22 5.56 -6.61
C PHE A 87 -1.34 6.25 -5.55
N LEU A 88 -0.01 6.09 -5.63
CA LEU A 88 0.93 6.69 -4.68
C LEU A 88 1.06 8.22 -4.81
N GLN A 89 0.75 8.78 -5.98
CA GLN A 89 0.72 10.23 -6.21
C GLN A 89 -0.47 10.89 -5.52
N VAL A 90 -1.63 10.25 -5.53
CA VAL A 90 -2.86 10.80 -4.91
C VAL A 90 -3.03 10.39 -3.44
N ASN A 91 -2.34 9.34 -2.99
CA ASN A 91 -2.32 8.90 -1.59
C ASN A 91 -0.92 9.06 -1.00
N PRO A 92 -0.52 10.24 -0.50
CA PRO A 92 0.87 10.50 -0.10
C PRO A 92 1.36 9.66 1.09
N THR A 93 0.46 9.25 1.98
CA THR A 93 0.80 8.43 3.15
C THR A 93 0.93 6.94 2.81
N ALA A 94 0.23 6.45 1.78
CA ALA A 94 0.20 5.02 1.47
C ALA A 94 1.61 4.40 1.35
N PHE A 95 1.85 3.29 2.06
CA PHE A 95 3.13 2.57 2.10
C PHE A 95 4.33 3.41 2.60
N THR A 96 4.06 4.37 3.49
CA THR A 96 5.07 5.09 4.28
C THR A 96 5.05 4.63 5.73
N PHE A 97 6.02 5.08 6.53
CA PHE A 97 6.00 4.82 7.98
C PHE A 97 4.97 5.67 8.73
N ASP A 98 4.51 6.78 8.15
CA ASP A 98 3.44 7.61 8.73
C ASP A 98 2.06 6.92 8.65
N ASP A 99 1.97 5.89 7.82
CA ASP A 99 0.78 5.10 7.50
C ASP A 99 0.77 3.76 8.26
N LEU A 100 1.65 3.63 9.24
CA LEU A 100 1.67 2.50 10.17
C LEU A 100 0.36 2.45 10.97
N PRO A 101 -0.21 1.25 11.19
CA PRO A 101 -1.34 1.08 12.09
C PRO A 101 -0.95 1.31 13.55
#